data_AF-A0A7C3KPW9-F1
#
_entry.id   AF-A0A7C3KPW9-F1
#
_cell.length_a   1.000
_cell.length_b   1.000
_cell.length_c   1.000
_cell.angle_alpha   90.00
_cell.angle_beta   90.00
_cell.angle_gamma   90.00
#
_symmetry.space_group_name_H-M   'P 1'
#
loop_
_entity.id
_entity.type
_entity.pdbx_description
1 polymer ?
#
loop_
_entity_poly.entity_id
_entity_poly.type
_entity_poly.pdbx_seq_one_letter_code
_entity_poly.pdbx_strand_id
1 'polypeptide(L)'
;MKTTTRNILFLLTVFALLLSACKANVSRNGDGSLDVETSITQQELQEVISSSIADPLIQNLTVSLQSGYILASGTRQRLNDSSNTDTLSFRLDLEASNGELVATISDAQLDGKPIEQNRVENWNQTITNRIALIGQKNPNSTLKSVTITSSEVIMIWNVAR
;
A
#
# COMPACT_ATOMS: atom_id res chain seq x y z
N MET A 1 46.64 1.51 -21.41
CA MET A 1 45.24 1.07 -21.18
C MET A 1 44.79 1.23 -19.71
N LYS A 2 45.05 2.37 -19.04
CA LYS A 2 44.61 2.61 -17.64
C LYS A 2 43.64 3.78 -17.47
N THR A 3 43.50 4.63 -18.48
CA THR A 3 42.68 5.85 -18.42
C THR A 3 41.21 5.60 -18.80
N THR A 4 40.92 4.65 -19.68
CA THR A 4 39.55 4.34 -20.14
C THR A 4 38.69 3.74 -19.03
N THR A 5 39.27 2.88 -18.18
CA THR A 5 38.55 2.20 -17.09
C THR A 5 38.15 3.16 -15.96
N ARG A 6 38.96 4.20 -15.71
CA ARG A 6 38.66 5.23 -14.69
C ARG A 6 37.48 6.12 -15.11
N ASN A 7 37.36 6.43 -16.40
CA ASN A 7 36.27 7.25 -16.92
C ASN A 7 34.93 6.48 -16.95
N ILE A 8 34.95 5.17 -17.19
CA ILE A 8 33.75 4.32 -17.13
C ILE A 8 33.22 4.19 -15.70
N LEU A 9 34.11 4.04 -14.71
CA LEU A 9 33.72 3.92 -13.30
C LEU A 9 33.09 5.24 -12.76
N PHE A 10 33.63 6.39 -13.19
CA PHE A 10 33.05 7.69 -12.86
C PHE A 10 31.65 7.88 -13.50
N LEU A 11 31.48 7.46 -14.76
CA LEU A 11 30.20 7.57 -15.45
C LEU A 11 29.11 6.69 -14.81
N LEU A 12 29.46 5.47 -14.39
CA LEU A 12 28.56 4.56 -13.66
C LEU A 12 28.14 5.11 -12.29
N THR A 13 29.05 5.76 -11.57
CA THR A 13 28.76 6.34 -10.24
C THR A 13 27.84 7.56 -10.36
N VAL A 14 28.05 8.41 -11.37
CA VAL A 14 27.17 9.56 -11.65
C VAL A 14 25.79 9.10 -12.13
N PHE A 15 25.71 8.05 -12.94
CA PHE A 15 24.43 7.49 -13.40
C PHE A 15 23.64 6.85 -12.24
N ALA A 16 24.31 6.20 -11.29
CA ALA A 16 23.68 5.68 -10.07
C ALA A 16 23.16 6.79 -9.14
N LEU A 17 23.86 7.93 -9.07
CA LEU A 17 23.43 9.10 -8.29
C LEU A 17 22.19 9.78 -8.92
N LEU A 18 22.11 9.83 -10.25
CA LEU A 18 20.95 10.41 -10.96
C LEU A 18 19.68 9.56 -10.86
N LEU A 19 19.82 8.23 -10.69
CA LEU A 19 18.68 7.34 -10.43
C LEU A 19 18.18 7.38 -8.97
N SER A 20 18.93 8.00 -8.06
CA SER A 20 18.57 8.14 -6.64
C SER A 20 17.70 9.36 -6.33
N ALA A 21 17.33 10.16 -7.34
CA ALA A 21 16.29 11.19 -7.22
C ALA A 21 14.92 10.51 -7.12
N CYS A 22 14.69 9.86 -5.97
CA CYS A 22 13.45 9.19 -5.63
C CYS A 22 12.28 10.18 -5.69
N LYS A 23 11.21 9.71 -6.35
CA LYS A 23 10.01 10.41 -6.81
C LYS A 23 9.07 10.89 -5.69
N ALA A 24 9.55 11.67 -4.73
CA ALA A 24 8.65 12.38 -3.81
C ALA A 24 8.32 13.74 -4.42
N ASN A 25 7.09 13.92 -4.91
CA ASN A 25 6.64 15.23 -5.37
C ASN A 25 6.35 16.08 -4.13
N VAL A 26 7.20 17.09 -3.88
CA VAL A 26 7.08 17.98 -2.73
C VAL A 26 6.70 19.35 -3.24
N SER A 27 5.57 19.88 -2.75
CA SER A 27 5.12 21.22 -3.06
C SER A 27 5.03 22.06 -1.79
N ARG A 28 5.32 23.36 -1.91
CA ARG A 28 5.28 24.30 -0.79
C ARG A 28 3.99 25.08 -0.82
N ASN A 29 3.29 25.13 0.31
CA ASN A 29 2.06 25.88 0.47
C ASN A 29 2.34 27.35 0.81
N GLY A 30 1.36 28.22 0.60
CA GLY A 30 1.46 29.66 0.87
C GLY A 30 1.62 30.03 2.34
N ASP A 31 1.24 29.13 3.24
CA ASP A 31 1.39 29.25 4.70
C ASP A 31 2.77 28.75 5.21
N GLY A 32 3.60 28.22 4.33
CA GLY A 32 4.92 27.68 4.65
C GLY A 32 4.95 26.20 5.03
N SER A 33 3.81 25.50 5.05
CA SER A 33 3.75 24.03 5.14
C SER A 33 4.17 23.37 3.82
N LEU A 34 4.39 22.06 3.84
CA LEU A 34 4.73 21.25 2.66
C LEU A 34 3.66 20.20 2.41
N ASP A 35 3.24 20.04 1.15
CA ASP A 35 2.49 18.89 0.70
C ASP A 35 3.47 17.89 0.07
N VAL A 36 3.52 16.68 0.62
CA VAL A 36 4.36 15.57 0.18
C VAL A 36 3.48 14.51 -0.44
N GLU A 37 3.65 14.27 -1.73
CA GLU A 37 3.00 13.18 -2.44
C GLU A 37 3.82 11.91 -2.30
N THR A 38 3.14 10.81 -1.99
CA THR A 38 3.70 9.46 -1.96
C THR A 38 2.81 8.54 -2.75
N SER A 39 3.41 7.61 -3.51
CA SER A 39 2.65 6.56 -4.16
C SER A 39 3.04 5.17 -3.67
N ILE A 40 2.08 4.27 -3.69
CA ILE A 40 2.24 2.85 -3.38
C ILE A 40 1.79 2.06 -4.61
N THR A 41 2.69 1.23 -5.13
CA THR A 41 2.41 0.37 -6.28
C THR A 41 1.50 -0.80 -5.92
N GLN A 42 0.89 -1.44 -6.93
CA GLN A 42 0.13 -2.68 -6.70
C GLN A 42 0.95 -3.76 -6.01
N GLN A 43 2.25 -3.88 -6.34
CA GLN A 43 3.13 -4.89 -5.75
C GLN A 43 3.37 -4.61 -4.26
N GLU A 44 3.64 -3.37 -3.88
CA GLU A 44 3.80 -3.01 -2.46
C GLU A 44 2.49 -3.22 -1.70
N LEU A 45 1.34 -2.90 -2.31
CA LEU A 45 0.03 -3.20 -1.73
C LEU A 45 -0.22 -4.70 -1.57
N GLN A 46 0.17 -5.51 -2.56
CA GLN A 46 0.09 -6.96 -2.48
C GLN A 46 0.82 -7.48 -1.24
N GLU A 47 2.06 -7.04 -1.02
CA GLU A 47 2.88 -7.44 0.12
C GLU A 47 2.29 -6.95 1.46
N VAL A 48 1.84 -5.69 1.50
CA VAL A 48 1.22 -5.10 2.69
C VAL A 48 -0.07 -5.81 3.06
N ILE A 49 -1.00 -6.00 2.13
CA ILE A 49 -2.30 -6.63 2.42
C ILE A 49 -2.09 -8.09 2.82
N SER A 50 -1.22 -8.83 2.11
CA SER A 50 -0.91 -10.22 2.46
C SER A 50 -0.35 -10.35 3.89
N SER A 51 0.59 -9.47 4.25
CA SER A 51 1.19 -9.46 5.60
C SER A 51 0.26 -8.87 6.67
N SER A 52 -0.77 -8.11 6.29
CA SER A 52 -1.77 -7.56 7.22
C SER A 52 -2.83 -8.58 7.62
N ILE A 53 -3.22 -9.44 6.69
CA ILE A 53 -4.21 -10.50 6.96
C ILE A 53 -3.60 -11.58 7.87
N ALA A 54 -2.34 -11.96 7.60
CA ALA A 54 -1.54 -12.88 8.42
C ALA A 54 -2.23 -14.21 8.83
N ASP A 55 -3.18 -14.70 8.02
CA ASP A 55 -3.79 -16.03 8.18
C ASP A 55 -2.98 -17.05 7.37
N PRO A 56 -2.34 -18.05 8.00
CA PRO A 56 -1.54 -19.05 7.30
C PRO A 56 -2.38 -19.98 6.42
N LEU A 57 -3.70 -20.01 6.60
CA LEU A 57 -4.60 -20.79 5.76
C LEU A 57 -4.97 -20.04 4.47
N ILE A 58 -4.74 -18.73 4.40
CA ILE A 58 -4.97 -17.95 3.18
C ILE A 58 -3.78 -18.17 2.23
N GLN A 59 -4.10 -18.52 0.99
CA GLN A 59 -3.18 -18.87 -0.08
C GLN A 59 -3.54 -18.09 -1.34
N ASN A 60 -2.54 -17.86 -2.19
CA ASN A 60 -2.73 -17.23 -3.50
C ASN A 60 -3.52 -15.91 -3.43
N LEU A 61 -3.35 -15.13 -2.35
CA LEU A 61 -3.98 -13.83 -2.25
C LEU A 61 -3.43 -12.94 -3.36
N THR A 62 -4.33 -12.31 -4.11
CA THR A 62 -4.04 -11.38 -5.18
C THR A 62 -4.74 -10.07 -4.89
N VAL A 63 -4.04 -8.98 -5.17
CA VAL A 63 -4.51 -7.61 -5.00
C VAL A 63 -4.55 -6.95 -6.37
N SER A 64 -5.70 -6.40 -6.71
CA SER A 64 -5.93 -5.68 -7.95
C SER A 64 -6.42 -4.27 -7.65
N LEU A 65 -5.72 -3.28 -8.21
CA LEU A 65 -6.11 -1.89 -8.13
C LEU A 65 -7.20 -1.57 -9.15
N GLN A 66 -8.32 -1.04 -8.66
CA GLN A 66 -9.41 -0.52 -9.46
C GLN A 66 -9.49 0.99 -9.21
N SER A 67 -10.00 1.76 -10.18
CA SER A 67 -10.19 3.20 -9.96
C SER A 67 -11.16 3.41 -8.80
N GLY A 68 -10.67 3.99 -7.70
CA GLY A 68 -11.44 4.25 -6.48
C GLY A 68 -11.48 3.14 -5.43
N TYR A 69 -11.03 1.90 -5.70
CA TYR A 69 -11.02 0.82 -4.69
C TYR A 69 -9.98 -0.27 -4.99
N ILE A 70 -9.68 -1.09 -4.00
CA ILE A 70 -8.80 -2.27 -4.13
C ILE A 70 -9.67 -3.52 -4.06
N LEU A 71 -9.49 -4.45 -5.00
CA LEU A 71 -10.08 -5.78 -4.92
C LEU A 71 -9.03 -6.77 -4.45
N ALA A 72 -9.33 -7.54 -3.41
CA ALA A 72 -8.50 -8.63 -2.96
C ALA A 72 -9.24 -9.95 -3.12
N SER A 73 -8.58 -10.95 -3.68
CA SER A 73 -9.13 -12.30 -3.85
C SER A 73 -8.06 -13.36 -3.66
N GLY A 74 -8.44 -14.51 -3.13
CA GLY A 74 -7.53 -15.62 -2.90
C GLY A 74 -8.29 -16.87 -2.52
N THR A 75 -7.58 -17.83 -1.96
CA THR A 75 -8.19 -19.04 -1.41
C THR A 75 -7.84 -19.19 0.07
N ARG A 76 -8.69 -19.85 0.83
CA ARG A 76 -8.42 -20.20 2.22
C ARG A 76 -8.62 -21.70 2.42
N GLN A 77 -7.59 -22.38 2.88
CA GLN A 77 -7.68 -23.80 3.20
C GLN A 77 -8.65 -24.03 4.36
N ARG A 78 -9.51 -25.06 4.25
CA ARG A 78 -10.41 -25.44 5.34
C ARG A 78 -9.63 -26.04 6.49
N LEU A 79 -9.96 -25.64 7.71
CA LEU A 79 -9.25 -26.07 8.92
C LEU A 79 -9.30 -27.60 9.12
N ASN A 80 -10.45 -28.22 8.80
CA ASN A 80 -10.69 -29.64 9.01
C ASN A 80 -10.47 -30.49 7.75
N ASP A 81 -10.09 -29.86 6.63
CA ASP A 81 -9.95 -30.55 5.35
C ASP A 81 -8.96 -29.80 4.45
N SER A 82 -7.69 -30.19 4.54
CA SER A 82 -6.60 -29.59 3.77
C SER A 82 -6.71 -29.80 2.27
N SER A 83 -7.58 -30.70 1.80
CA SER A 83 -7.79 -30.95 0.38
C SER A 83 -8.77 -29.96 -0.25
N ASN A 84 -9.49 -29.19 0.56
CA ASN A 84 -10.49 -28.24 0.13
C ASN A 84 -10.13 -26.81 0.52
N THR A 85 -10.49 -25.89 -0.36
CA THR A 85 -10.29 -24.45 -0.18
C THR A 85 -11.59 -23.70 -0.40
N ASP A 86 -11.80 -22.65 0.39
CA ASP A 86 -12.87 -21.68 0.18
C ASP A 86 -12.32 -20.46 -0.57
N THR A 87 -13.12 -19.87 -1.44
CA THR A 87 -12.77 -18.65 -2.18
C THR A 87 -12.92 -17.46 -1.26
N LEU A 88 -11.81 -16.73 -1.05
CA LEU A 88 -11.79 -15.47 -0.33
C LEU A 88 -11.93 -14.31 -1.32
N SER A 89 -12.82 -13.36 -1.04
CA SER A 89 -12.83 -12.07 -1.72
C SER A 89 -13.28 -10.96 -0.81
N PHE A 90 -12.73 -9.76 -1.00
CA PHE A 90 -13.23 -8.55 -0.36
C PHE A 90 -12.86 -7.31 -1.16
N ARG A 91 -13.67 -6.26 -1.01
CA ARG A 91 -13.36 -4.90 -1.47
C ARG A 91 -12.70 -4.14 -0.33
N LEU A 92 -11.68 -3.36 -0.65
CA LEU A 92 -10.97 -2.49 0.28
C LEU A 92 -11.03 -1.05 -0.25
N ASP A 93 -11.58 -0.16 0.54
CA ASP A 93 -11.60 1.28 0.31
C ASP A 93 -10.59 1.97 1.25
N LEU A 94 -9.95 3.04 0.76
CA LEU A 94 -9.02 3.85 1.54
C LEU A 94 -9.50 5.29 1.56
N GLU A 95 -9.52 5.90 2.74
CA GLU A 95 -9.99 7.26 2.95
C GLU A 95 -9.01 8.05 3.82
N ALA A 96 -8.93 9.36 3.58
CA ALA A 96 -8.33 10.30 4.51
C ALA A 96 -9.40 10.84 5.46
N SER A 97 -9.32 10.52 6.74
CA SER A 97 -10.27 10.96 7.76
C SER A 97 -9.53 11.51 8.97
N ASN A 98 -9.89 12.71 9.42
CA ASN A 98 -9.26 13.41 10.55
C ASN A 98 -7.72 13.50 10.48
N GLY A 99 -7.15 13.59 9.27
CA GLY A 99 -5.70 13.65 9.07
C GLY A 99 -5.01 12.28 9.13
N GLU A 100 -5.76 11.19 9.18
CA GLU A 100 -5.26 9.82 9.22
C GLU A 100 -5.79 9.01 8.03
N LEU A 101 -5.10 7.90 7.73
CA LEU A 101 -5.59 6.91 6.78
C LEU A 101 -6.64 6.04 7.48
N VAL A 102 -7.72 5.71 6.77
CA VAL A 102 -8.71 4.71 7.21
C VAL A 102 -8.88 3.68 6.09
N ALA A 103 -8.62 2.40 6.40
CA ALA A 103 -8.93 1.28 5.53
C ALA A 103 -10.26 0.65 5.92
N THR A 104 -11.16 0.48 4.95
CA THR A 104 -12.47 -0.15 5.15
C THR A 104 -12.64 -1.31 4.19
N ILE A 105 -12.70 -2.52 4.74
CA ILE A 105 -13.10 -3.71 4.01
C ILE A 105 -14.63 -3.80 3.95
N SER A 106 -15.15 -4.02 2.75
CA SER A 106 -16.55 -4.30 2.44
C SER A 106 -16.69 -5.62 1.67
N ASP A 107 -17.89 -6.20 1.71
CA ASP A 107 -18.24 -7.43 0.98
C ASP A 107 -17.25 -8.59 1.18
N ALA A 108 -16.70 -8.72 2.40
CA ALA A 108 -15.76 -9.77 2.73
C ALA A 108 -16.46 -11.13 2.83
N GLN A 109 -16.05 -12.06 1.96
CA GLN A 109 -16.70 -13.35 1.80
C GLN A 109 -15.72 -14.51 1.74
N LEU A 110 -16.14 -15.67 2.27
CA LEU A 110 -15.55 -16.99 2.09
C LEU A 110 -16.63 -17.90 1.46
N ASP A 111 -16.42 -18.34 0.21
CA ASP A 111 -17.41 -19.11 -0.56
C ASP A 111 -18.81 -18.48 -0.57
N GLY A 112 -18.86 -17.16 -0.78
CA GLY A 112 -20.10 -16.39 -0.80
C GLY A 112 -20.74 -16.13 0.57
N LYS A 113 -20.12 -16.62 1.66
CA LYS A 113 -20.59 -16.38 3.02
C LYS A 113 -19.82 -15.22 3.66
N PRO A 114 -20.49 -14.29 4.35
CA PRO A 114 -19.81 -13.20 5.04
C PRO A 114 -18.76 -13.69 6.04
N ILE A 115 -17.62 -13.02 6.09
CA ILE A 115 -16.59 -13.22 7.12
C ILE A 115 -17.05 -12.55 8.43
N GLU A 116 -16.60 -13.08 9.57
CA GLU A 116 -16.97 -12.53 10.88
C GLU A 116 -16.45 -11.09 11.05
N GLN A 117 -17.33 -10.21 11.53
CA GLN A 117 -17.07 -8.77 11.60
C GLN A 117 -15.82 -8.41 12.40
N ASN A 118 -15.58 -9.09 13.53
CA ASN A 118 -14.39 -8.86 14.36
C ASN A 118 -13.07 -9.19 13.61
N ARG A 119 -13.10 -10.16 12.69
CA ARG A 119 -11.94 -10.48 11.85
C ARG A 119 -11.70 -9.38 10.81
N VAL A 120 -12.77 -8.92 10.18
CA VAL A 120 -12.72 -7.80 9.23
C VAL A 120 -12.20 -6.52 9.90
N GLU A 121 -12.65 -6.21 11.11
CA GLU A 121 -12.17 -5.05 11.88
C GLU A 121 -10.67 -5.14 12.19
N ASN A 122 -10.20 -6.32 12.60
CA ASN A 122 -8.77 -6.53 12.83
C ASN A 122 -7.93 -6.35 11.55
N TRP A 123 -8.45 -6.82 10.40
CA TRP A 123 -7.81 -6.61 9.11
C TRP A 123 -7.81 -5.12 8.72
N ASN A 124 -8.94 -4.41 8.89
CA ASN A 124 -9.02 -2.96 8.65
C ASN A 124 -7.96 -2.20 9.44
N GLN A 125 -7.82 -2.47 10.74
CA GLN A 125 -6.84 -1.81 11.58
C GLN A 125 -5.40 -2.14 11.13
N THR A 126 -5.12 -3.40 10.85
CA THR A 126 -3.76 -3.84 10.50
C THR A 126 -3.34 -3.29 9.13
N ILE A 127 -4.26 -3.31 8.15
CA ILE A 127 -4.06 -2.72 6.82
C ILE A 127 -3.85 -1.21 6.94
N THR A 128 -4.72 -0.52 7.69
CA THR A 128 -4.61 0.93 7.95
C THR A 128 -3.21 1.27 8.45
N ASN A 129 -2.77 0.61 9.53
CA ASN A 129 -1.49 0.90 10.16
C ASN A 129 -0.31 0.65 9.22
N ARG A 130 -0.34 -0.45 8.45
CA ARG A 130 0.78 -0.82 7.56
C ARG A 130 0.84 0.07 6.32
N ILE A 131 -0.29 0.38 5.70
CA ILE A 131 -0.33 1.31 4.55
C ILE A 131 0.09 2.72 5.00
N ALA A 132 -0.40 3.18 6.15
CA ALA A 132 0.02 4.45 6.72
C ALA A 132 1.54 4.47 6.96
N LEU A 133 2.11 3.41 7.54
CA LEU A 133 3.56 3.34 7.80
C LEU A 133 4.42 3.41 6.54
N ILE A 134 4.00 2.79 5.43
CA ILE A 134 4.77 2.86 4.18
C ILE A 134 4.59 4.19 3.44
N GLY A 135 3.39 4.78 3.53
CA GLY A 135 3.05 6.06 2.90
C GLY A 135 3.60 7.26 3.65
N GLN A 136 3.50 7.25 4.98
CA GLN A 136 3.86 8.37 5.83
C GLN A 136 5.39 8.45 5.97
N LYS A 137 6.01 9.41 5.28
CA LYS A 137 7.47 9.62 5.37
C LYS A 137 7.89 10.50 6.55
N ASN A 138 6.94 11.18 7.20
CA ASN A 138 7.20 12.02 8.37
C ASN A 138 6.14 11.75 9.46
N PRO A 139 6.52 11.38 10.70
CA PRO A 139 5.56 11.07 11.76
C PRO A 139 4.69 12.27 12.18
N ASN A 140 5.12 13.49 11.89
CA ASN A 140 4.38 14.73 12.19
C ASN A 140 3.57 15.25 10.99
N SER A 141 3.28 14.39 10.01
CA SER A 141 2.44 14.75 8.87
C SER A 141 0.98 14.31 9.06
N THR A 142 0.05 15.07 8.49
CA THR A 142 -1.37 14.70 8.42
C THR A 142 -1.76 14.34 6.99
N LEU A 143 -2.58 13.31 6.82
CA LEU A 143 -3.08 12.88 5.51
C LEU A 143 -4.18 13.83 5.02
N LYS A 144 -3.99 14.46 3.86
CA LYS A 144 -4.99 15.33 3.23
C LYS A 144 -5.91 14.56 2.31
N SER A 145 -5.38 13.62 1.54
CA SER A 145 -6.15 12.88 0.56
C SER A 145 -5.51 11.54 0.20
N VAL A 146 -6.35 10.61 -0.20
CA VAL A 146 -5.98 9.32 -0.80
C VAL A 146 -6.73 9.18 -2.11
N THR A 147 -6.01 8.78 -3.16
CA THR A 147 -6.59 8.49 -4.48
C THR A 147 -6.13 7.12 -4.93
N ILE A 148 -7.07 6.24 -5.25
CA ILE A 148 -6.78 4.92 -5.79
C ILE A 148 -6.95 4.96 -7.31
N THR A 149 -5.86 4.73 -8.04
CA THR A 149 -5.86 4.62 -9.51
C THR A 149 -5.81 3.15 -9.92
N SER A 150 -5.80 2.85 -11.22
CA SER A 150 -5.63 1.48 -11.72
C SER A 150 -4.20 0.91 -11.57
N SER A 151 -3.22 1.70 -11.12
CA SER A 151 -1.80 1.29 -11.04
C SER A 151 -1.14 1.57 -9.69
N GLU A 152 -1.62 2.58 -8.96
CA GLU A 152 -1.06 2.98 -7.68
C GLU A 152 -2.10 3.64 -6.77
N VAL A 153 -1.79 3.67 -5.47
CA VAL A 153 -2.45 4.52 -4.48
C VAL A 153 -1.59 5.74 -4.25
N ILE A 154 -2.16 6.92 -4.46
CA ILE A 154 -1.51 8.21 -4.27
C ILE A 154 -2.02 8.82 -2.98
N MET A 155 -1.12 9.28 -2.13
CA MET A 155 -1.42 9.94 -0.87
C MET A 155 -0.73 11.29 -0.80
N ILE A 156 -1.46 12.31 -0.34
CA ILE A 156 -0.92 13.66 -0.13
C ILE A 156 -0.89 13.93 1.36
N TRP A 157 0.30 14.19 1.88
CA TRP A 157 0.56 14.45 3.29
C TRP A 157 0.92 15.92 3.51
N ASN A 158 0.28 16.58 4.46
CA ASN A 158 0.70 17.90 4.91
C ASN A 158 1.71 17.78 6.05
N VAL A 159 2.84 18.45 5.90
CA VAL A 159 3.87 18.58 6.91
C VAL A 159 3.86 20.03 7.39
N ALA A 160 3.36 20.23 8.62
CA ALA A 160 3.45 21.51 9.30
C ALA A 160 4.90 21.79 9.74
N ARG A 161 5.21 23.07 9.91
CA ARG A 161 6.55 23.54 10.26
C ARG A 161 6.84 23.39 11.76
#